data_AF-A0A813LSX3-F1
#
_entry.id   AF-A0A813LSX3-F1
#
_cell.length_a   1.000
_cell.length_b   1.000
_cell.length_c   1.000
_cell.angle_alpha   90.00
_cell.angle_beta   90.00
_cell.angle_gamma   90.00
#
_symmetry.space_group_name_H-M   'P 1'
#
loop_
_entity.id
_entity.type
_entity.pdbx_description
1 polymer ?
#
loop_
_entity_poly.entity_id
_entity_poly.type
_entity_poly.pdbx_seq_one_letter_code
_entity_poly.pdbx_strand_id
1 'polypeptide(L)'
;MSRAWADQNKSLAKIASETVSGVHISLPWWLSLFGFQQFQSRRAIVMPIFCCMTICITAIFYCVVATVGSDSDSLEGRFGSEVITVMGLCSVACLLQLNLRRPGKQSVAQATSELLMNNMMLPDYVDLWLDRSRRSSCEVVVLLFLSVAAETAVVLSKGAELDPGQAFAHLAVFATVATTFSAVSLYFSVVCSAQAAMVDHFSAKAADLSQDYEVLRHRWDQIQAILRRSAQCLTPSLMIITLSPVVVLVTSTMHFMEDSEYDAQRILLELFPKTFVLLGIIRVLSRIGEVTGNCDRLPVFLNSLLLGDGWDWEASHLIRFIERSKAGFYVFDTKVDYTVMSKVAYIFSGGLLALLAEAVQL
;
A
#
# COMPACT_ATOMS: atom_id res chain seq x y z
N MET A 1 28.18 -29.98 0.79
CA MET A 1 26.81 -29.43 0.96
C MET A 1 26.54 -28.17 0.13
N SER A 2 27.39 -27.13 0.12
CA SER A 2 27.05 -25.87 -0.61
C SER A 2 26.94 -26.00 -2.14
N ARG A 3 27.73 -26.89 -2.78
CA ARG A 3 27.63 -27.14 -4.24
C ARG A 3 26.36 -27.90 -4.63
N ALA A 4 25.99 -28.92 -3.88
CA ALA A 4 24.76 -29.69 -4.12
C ALA A 4 23.52 -28.80 -4.00
N TRP A 5 23.50 -27.90 -3.03
CA TRP A 5 22.43 -26.91 -2.87
C TRP A 5 22.40 -25.88 -4.01
N ALA A 6 23.56 -25.40 -4.47
CA ALA A 6 23.65 -24.48 -5.61
C ALA A 6 23.20 -25.14 -6.93
N ASP A 7 23.52 -26.41 -7.14
CA ASP A 7 23.13 -27.15 -8.35
C ASP A 7 21.63 -27.52 -8.32
N GLN A 8 21.08 -27.84 -7.14
CA GLN A 8 19.64 -28.04 -6.95
C GLN A 8 18.85 -26.75 -7.20
N ASN A 9 19.35 -25.60 -6.76
CA ASN A 9 18.73 -24.30 -7.06
C ASN A 9 18.79 -23.94 -8.54
N LYS A 10 19.87 -24.31 -9.25
CA LYS A 10 19.96 -24.12 -10.71
C LYS A 10 18.98 -25.00 -11.48
N SER A 11 18.79 -26.26 -11.07
CA SER A 11 17.83 -27.15 -11.75
C SER A 11 16.38 -26.73 -11.48
N LEU A 12 16.06 -26.31 -10.25
CA LEU A 12 14.75 -25.78 -9.88
C LEU A 12 14.44 -24.47 -10.62
N ALA A 13 15.41 -23.57 -10.77
CA ALA A 13 15.26 -22.35 -11.56
C ALA A 13 15.00 -22.65 -13.05
N LYS A 14 15.66 -23.68 -13.61
CA LYS A 14 15.43 -24.12 -14.99
C LYS A 14 14.03 -24.70 -15.17
N ILE A 15 13.62 -25.61 -14.28
CA ILE A 15 12.28 -26.22 -14.29
C ILE A 15 11.18 -25.16 -14.10
N ALA A 16 11.37 -24.22 -13.17
CA ALA A 16 10.46 -23.10 -12.99
C ALA A 16 10.35 -22.26 -14.27
N SER A 17 11.47 -21.94 -14.94
CA SER A 17 11.45 -21.18 -16.21
C SER A 17 10.72 -21.92 -17.34
N GLU A 18 10.87 -23.24 -17.42
CA GLU A 18 10.21 -24.08 -18.42
C GLU A 18 8.71 -24.22 -18.11
N THR A 19 8.34 -24.34 -16.83
CA THR A 19 6.93 -24.45 -16.40
C THR A 19 6.17 -23.13 -16.58
N VAL A 20 6.83 -21.99 -16.31
CA VAL A 20 6.27 -20.64 -16.49
C VAL A 20 5.97 -20.33 -17.96
N SER A 21 6.69 -20.93 -18.91
CA SER A 21 6.40 -20.74 -20.34
C SER A 21 5.19 -21.53 -20.85
N GLY A 22 4.70 -22.52 -20.08
CA GLY A 22 3.55 -23.36 -20.45
C GLY A 22 2.22 -22.97 -19.82
N VAL A 23 2.21 -22.23 -18.70
CA VAL A 23 0.97 -21.84 -18.01
C VAL A 23 0.55 -20.43 -18.42
N HIS A 24 -0.31 -20.33 -19.43
CA HIS A 24 -1.03 -19.09 -19.74
C HIS A 24 -2.09 -18.82 -18.67
N ILE A 25 -1.69 -18.28 -17.52
CA ILE A 25 -2.64 -17.70 -16.57
C ILE A 25 -3.18 -16.42 -17.21
N SER A 26 -4.45 -16.45 -17.64
CA SER A 26 -5.17 -15.27 -18.08
C SER A 26 -5.43 -14.36 -16.86
N LEU A 27 -4.41 -13.62 -16.47
CA LEU A 27 -4.53 -12.50 -15.54
C LEU A 27 -5.65 -11.58 -16.05
N PRO A 28 -6.61 -11.18 -15.19
CA PRO A 28 -7.65 -10.24 -15.55
C PRO A 28 -7.12 -9.00 -16.29
N TRP A 29 -7.77 -8.57 -17.36
CA TRP A 29 -7.32 -7.47 -18.22
C TRP A 29 -7.07 -6.15 -17.46
N TRP A 30 -7.73 -5.89 -16.34
CA TRP A 30 -7.46 -4.71 -15.51
C TRP A 30 -6.10 -4.80 -14.79
N LEU A 31 -5.60 -5.99 -14.46
CA LEU A 31 -4.22 -6.16 -13.99
C LEU A 31 -3.22 -5.83 -15.11
N SER A 32 -3.60 -5.98 -16.39
CA SER A 32 -2.76 -5.52 -17.51
C SER A 32 -2.70 -3.99 -17.61
N LEU A 33 -3.77 -3.26 -17.25
CA LEU A 33 -3.79 -1.80 -17.11
C LEU A 33 -2.86 -1.32 -15.98
N PHE A 34 -2.69 -2.14 -14.93
CA PHE A 34 -1.74 -1.88 -13.83
C PHE A 34 -0.37 -2.56 -14.01
N GLY A 35 -0.07 -3.11 -15.20
CA GLY A 35 1.26 -3.63 -15.56
C GLY A 35 1.60 -5.06 -15.09
N PHE A 36 0.66 -5.83 -14.57
CA PHE A 36 0.91 -7.16 -13.98
C PHE A 36 1.08 -8.30 -15.01
N GLN A 37 0.48 -8.21 -16.21
CA GLN A 37 0.68 -9.24 -17.26
C GLN A 37 2.06 -9.20 -17.95
N GLN A 38 2.85 -8.16 -17.72
CA GLN A 38 4.12 -7.92 -18.43
C GLN A 38 5.32 -7.77 -17.48
N PHE A 39 5.29 -8.44 -16.33
CA PHE A 39 6.38 -8.40 -15.37
C PHE A 39 7.67 -9.09 -15.85
N GLN A 40 7.65 -9.80 -16.99
CA GLN A 40 8.83 -10.48 -17.54
C GLN A 40 9.66 -9.69 -18.58
N SER A 41 9.21 -8.55 -19.13
CA SER A 41 10.02 -7.89 -20.16
C SER A 41 9.69 -6.40 -20.36
N ARG A 42 10.66 -5.55 -19.99
CA ARG A 42 10.87 -4.14 -20.40
C ARG A 42 9.77 -3.09 -20.15
N ARG A 43 8.57 -3.44 -19.66
CA ARG A 43 7.43 -2.49 -19.53
C ARG A 43 6.96 -2.14 -18.11
N ALA A 44 7.71 -2.51 -17.07
CA ALA A 44 7.60 -1.92 -15.72
C ALA A 44 7.94 -0.40 -15.69
N ILE A 45 8.26 0.17 -16.86
CA ILE A 45 8.55 1.58 -17.07
C ILE A 45 7.27 2.42 -17.18
N VAL A 46 6.15 1.83 -17.61
CA VAL A 46 4.96 2.56 -18.05
C VAL A 46 4.21 3.23 -16.89
N MET A 47 4.00 2.54 -15.76
CA MET A 47 3.21 3.10 -14.65
C MET A 47 3.89 4.31 -13.98
N PRO A 48 5.22 4.30 -13.71
CA PRO A 48 5.92 5.48 -13.21
C PRO A 48 6.10 6.61 -14.20
N ILE A 49 6.27 6.30 -15.49
CA ILE A 49 6.23 7.33 -16.53
C ILE A 49 4.84 7.92 -16.60
N PHE A 50 3.79 7.12 -16.52
CA PHE A 50 2.42 7.61 -16.50
C PHE A 50 2.23 8.53 -15.30
N CYS A 51 2.57 8.11 -14.07
CA CYS A 51 2.46 8.95 -12.87
C CYS A 51 3.28 10.25 -12.97
N CYS A 52 4.57 10.19 -13.36
CA CYS A 52 5.37 11.42 -13.50
C CYS A 52 4.90 12.29 -14.67
N MET A 53 4.38 11.72 -15.76
CA MET A 53 3.76 12.49 -16.84
C MET A 53 2.45 13.12 -16.36
N THR A 54 1.61 12.41 -15.60
CA THR A 54 0.39 13.00 -15.03
C THR A 54 0.76 14.14 -14.09
N ILE A 55 1.73 13.95 -13.19
CA ILE A 55 2.20 15.00 -12.28
C ILE A 55 2.78 16.20 -13.04
N CYS A 56 3.62 15.98 -14.05
CA CYS A 56 4.16 17.06 -14.88
C CYS A 56 3.06 17.77 -15.66
N ILE A 57 2.10 17.03 -16.22
CA ILE A 57 0.96 17.60 -16.96
C ILE A 57 0.08 18.42 -16.02
N THR A 58 -0.21 17.93 -14.81
CA THR A 58 -1.02 18.64 -13.81
C THR A 58 -0.30 19.89 -13.30
N ALA A 59 1.02 19.81 -13.07
CA ALA A 59 1.83 20.97 -12.68
C ALA A 59 1.92 22.03 -13.80
N ILE A 60 2.13 21.60 -15.05
CA ILE A 60 2.15 22.49 -16.22
C ILE A 60 0.78 23.13 -16.42
N PHE A 61 -0.29 22.34 -16.37
CA PHE A 61 -1.66 22.83 -16.52
C PHE A 61 -2.00 23.85 -15.42
N TYR A 62 -1.57 23.60 -14.18
CA TYR A 62 -1.74 24.54 -13.08
C TYR A 62 -0.93 25.83 -13.28
N CYS A 63 0.35 25.74 -13.66
CA CYS A 63 1.16 26.91 -13.99
C CYS A 63 0.49 27.76 -15.08
N VAL A 64 -0.08 27.11 -16.10
CA VAL A 64 -0.82 27.80 -17.18
C VAL A 64 -2.06 28.49 -16.63
N VAL A 65 -2.89 27.82 -15.82
CA VAL A 65 -4.11 28.41 -15.23
C VAL A 65 -3.76 29.57 -14.28
N ALA A 66 -2.72 29.43 -13.46
CA ALA A 66 -2.25 30.48 -12.56
C ALA A 66 -1.74 31.71 -13.33
N THR A 67 -1.00 31.52 -14.43
CA THR A 67 -0.53 32.64 -15.26
C THR A 67 -1.63 33.36 -16.03
N VAL A 68 -2.77 32.70 -16.25
CA VAL A 68 -3.91 33.29 -16.99
C VAL A 68 -4.86 34.06 -16.07
N GLY A 69 -4.79 33.86 -14.75
CA GLY A 69 -5.69 34.48 -13.77
C GLY A 69 -5.13 35.68 -12.97
N SER A 70 -3.98 36.25 -13.33
CA SER A 70 -3.19 37.14 -12.45
C SER A 70 -3.71 38.58 -12.25
N ASP A 71 -5.01 38.85 -12.43
CA ASP A 71 -5.59 40.20 -12.23
C ASP A 71 -6.32 40.35 -10.86
N SER A 72 -6.30 39.34 -9.98
CA SER A 72 -6.96 39.42 -8.65
C SER A 72 -5.99 39.14 -7.48
N ASP A 73 -5.45 40.22 -6.90
CA ASP A 73 -4.44 40.23 -5.82
C ASP A 73 -4.85 39.52 -4.50
N SER A 74 -6.12 39.15 -4.29
CA SER A 74 -6.61 38.58 -3.02
C SER A 74 -6.76 37.05 -3.00
N LEU A 75 -6.78 36.38 -4.15
CA LEU A 75 -6.96 34.92 -4.24
C LEU A 75 -5.64 34.13 -4.37
N GLU A 76 -4.53 34.79 -4.70
CA GLU A 76 -3.23 34.11 -4.92
C GLU A 76 -2.66 33.42 -3.68
N GLY A 77 -2.95 33.94 -2.47
CA GLY A 77 -2.37 33.41 -1.23
C GLY A 77 -2.91 32.04 -0.80
N ARG A 78 -4.22 31.80 -0.98
CA ARG A 78 -4.89 30.57 -0.49
C ARG A 78 -4.66 29.37 -1.40
N PHE A 79 -4.68 29.59 -2.71
CA PHE A 79 -4.42 28.53 -3.68
C PHE A 79 -2.95 28.09 -3.70
N GLY A 80 -2.02 28.99 -3.38
CA GLY A 80 -0.60 28.69 -3.35
C GLY A 80 -0.21 27.61 -2.34
N SER A 81 -0.79 27.62 -1.14
CA SER A 81 -0.39 26.70 -0.06
C SER A 81 -0.85 25.25 -0.31
N GLU A 82 -2.09 25.06 -0.79
CA GLU A 82 -2.62 23.74 -1.13
C GLU A 82 -1.87 23.13 -2.32
N VAL A 83 -1.52 23.95 -3.31
CA VAL A 83 -0.79 23.51 -4.49
C VAL A 83 0.66 23.19 -4.18
N ILE A 84 1.34 23.96 -3.34
CA ILE A 84 2.68 23.61 -2.86
C ILE A 84 2.65 22.28 -2.09
N THR A 85 1.61 22.06 -1.30
CA THR A 85 1.42 20.81 -0.55
C THR A 85 1.19 19.62 -1.49
N VAL A 86 0.34 19.79 -2.51
CA VAL A 86 0.08 18.77 -3.53
C VAL A 86 1.29 18.52 -4.42
N MET A 87 1.97 19.56 -4.89
CA MET A 87 3.22 19.43 -5.65
C MET A 87 4.30 18.77 -4.79
N GLY A 88 4.38 19.08 -3.49
CA GLY A 88 5.27 18.41 -2.55
C GLY A 88 4.96 16.93 -2.44
N LEU A 89 3.70 16.55 -2.23
CA LEU A 89 3.25 15.17 -2.12
C LEU A 89 3.45 14.38 -3.43
N CYS A 90 3.13 14.98 -4.57
CA CYS A 90 3.36 14.42 -5.91
C CYS A 90 4.85 14.27 -6.20
N SER A 91 5.68 15.26 -5.86
CA SER A 91 7.14 15.19 -6.01
C SER A 91 7.73 14.09 -5.13
N VAL A 92 7.25 13.95 -3.90
CA VAL A 92 7.63 12.89 -2.97
C VAL A 92 7.17 11.51 -3.47
N ALA A 93 5.99 11.41 -4.09
CA ALA A 93 5.49 10.19 -4.73
C ALA A 93 6.31 9.81 -5.99
N CYS A 94 6.65 10.77 -6.87
CA CYS A 94 7.58 10.55 -7.98
C CYS A 94 8.96 10.15 -7.46
N LEU A 95 9.49 10.84 -6.43
CA LEU A 95 10.78 10.52 -5.82
C LEU A 95 10.79 9.13 -5.18
N LEU A 96 9.68 8.68 -4.59
CA LEU A 96 9.50 7.30 -4.11
C LEU A 96 9.59 6.29 -5.23
N GLN A 97 8.87 6.52 -6.34
CA GLN A 97 8.91 5.64 -7.50
C GLN A 97 10.28 5.63 -8.19
N LEU A 98 10.97 6.77 -8.22
CA LEU A 98 12.35 6.89 -8.68
C LEU A 98 13.34 6.22 -7.71
N ASN A 99 13.11 6.26 -6.39
CA ASN A 99 13.93 5.59 -5.39
C ASN A 99 13.80 4.06 -5.46
N LEU A 100 12.62 3.53 -5.83
CA LEU A 100 12.44 2.10 -6.14
C LEU A 100 13.24 1.66 -7.37
N ARG A 101 13.65 2.62 -8.23
CA ARG A 101 14.37 2.41 -9.48
C ARG A 101 15.89 2.44 -9.38
N ARG A 102 16.49 2.73 -8.21
CA ARG A 102 17.95 2.60 -8.08
C ARG A 102 18.37 1.18 -8.50
N PRO A 103 19.41 1.01 -9.34
CA PRO A 103 19.74 -0.27 -9.96
C PRO A 103 20.00 -1.42 -8.97
N GLY A 104 20.32 -1.11 -7.70
CA GLY A 104 20.39 -2.10 -6.62
C GLY A 104 19.05 -2.50 -5.95
N LYS A 105 17.93 -1.83 -6.25
CA LYS A 105 16.58 -2.11 -5.73
C LYS A 105 15.67 -2.79 -6.76
N GLN A 106 15.90 -2.59 -8.06
CA GLN A 106 15.22 -3.39 -9.10
C GLN A 106 15.56 -4.87 -8.99
N SER A 107 16.81 -5.20 -8.65
CA SER A 107 17.21 -6.58 -8.33
C SER A 107 16.45 -7.14 -7.12
N VAL A 108 15.93 -6.29 -6.22
CA VAL A 108 15.22 -6.73 -5.02
C VAL A 108 13.76 -7.02 -5.32
N ALA A 109 13.08 -6.17 -6.08
CA ALA A 109 11.72 -6.47 -6.53
C ALA A 109 11.72 -7.71 -7.45
N GLN A 110 12.71 -7.83 -8.34
CA GLN A 110 12.92 -9.04 -9.15
C GLN A 110 13.29 -10.25 -8.30
N ALA A 111 14.26 -10.16 -7.38
CA ALA A 111 14.62 -11.29 -6.53
C ALA A 111 13.47 -11.69 -5.60
N THR A 112 12.68 -10.74 -5.10
CA THR A 112 11.49 -11.02 -4.30
C THR A 112 10.42 -11.68 -5.17
N SER A 113 10.21 -11.20 -6.40
CA SER A 113 9.35 -11.83 -7.39
C SER A 113 9.82 -13.22 -7.80
N GLU A 114 11.12 -13.44 -7.97
CA GLU A 114 11.70 -14.73 -8.33
C GLU A 114 11.66 -15.71 -7.15
N LEU A 115 11.96 -15.25 -5.92
CA LEU A 115 11.80 -16.03 -4.70
C LEU A 115 10.35 -16.37 -4.41
N LEU A 116 9.44 -15.43 -4.66
CA LEU A 116 8.01 -15.70 -4.65
C LEU A 116 7.73 -16.73 -5.74
N MET A 117 8.05 -16.50 -7.02
CA MET A 117 7.69 -17.40 -8.13
C MET A 117 8.23 -18.82 -7.93
N ASN A 118 9.46 -18.97 -7.44
CA ASN A 118 10.08 -20.26 -7.16
C ASN A 118 9.41 -21.00 -5.98
N ASN A 119 8.84 -20.27 -5.01
CA ASN A 119 8.09 -20.83 -3.89
C ASN A 119 6.56 -20.90 -4.16
N MET A 120 6.06 -20.17 -5.16
CA MET A 120 4.65 -20.03 -5.58
C MET A 120 4.19 -21.13 -6.55
N MET A 121 5.00 -22.17 -6.78
CA MET A 121 4.68 -23.26 -7.72
C MET A 121 3.53 -24.18 -7.26
N LEU A 122 2.71 -23.76 -6.29
CA LEU A 122 1.49 -24.47 -5.90
C LEU A 122 0.26 -23.68 -6.35
N PRO A 123 -0.65 -24.29 -7.13
CA PRO A 123 -1.85 -23.63 -7.66
C PRO A 123 -2.67 -22.93 -6.57
N ASP A 124 -2.84 -23.59 -5.42
CA ASP A 124 -3.68 -23.12 -4.31
C ASP A 124 -3.21 -21.77 -3.73
N TYR A 125 -1.89 -21.52 -3.75
CA TYR A 125 -1.35 -20.25 -3.28
C TYR A 125 -1.79 -19.09 -4.19
N VAL A 126 -1.71 -19.28 -5.50
CA VAL A 126 -1.94 -18.22 -6.48
C VAL A 126 -3.41 -17.82 -6.45
N ASP A 127 -4.31 -18.79 -6.34
CA ASP A 127 -5.74 -18.55 -6.24
C ASP A 127 -6.10 -17.79 -4.96
N LEU A 128 -5.54 -18.17 -3.81
CA LEU A 128 -5.75 -17.47 -2.54
C LEU A 128 -5.24 -16.02 -2.60
N TRP A 129 -4.05 -15.82 -3.19
CA TRP A 129 -3.48 -14.49 -3.34
C TRP A 129 -4.33 -13.60 -4.27
N LEU A 130 -4.75 -14.12 -5.42
CA LEU A 130 -5.55 -13.37 -6.39
C LEU A 130 -6.93 -13.03 -5.84
N ASP A 131 -7.59 -13.94 -5.13
CA ASP A 131 -8.88 -13.67 -4.50
C ASP A 131 -8.78 -12.54 -3.46
N ARG A 132 -7.79 -12.62 -2.55
CA ARG A 132 -7.56 -11.56 -1.55
C ARG A 132 -7.21 -10.22 -2.20
N SER A 133 -6.37 -10.24 -3.22
CA SER A 133 -5.98 -9.04 -3.96
C SER A 133 -7.18 -8.41 -4.65
N ARG A 134 -8.04 -9.20 -5.31
CA ARG A 134 -9.27 -8.71 -5.97
C ARG A 134 -10.19 -7.99 -5.00
N ARG A 135 -10.46 -8.59 -3.83
CA ARG A 135 -11.32 -7.98 -2.81
C ARG A 135 -10.72 -6.65 -2.32
N SER A 136 -9.43 -6.65 -2.00
CA SER A 136 -8.73 -5.44 -1.57
C SER A 136 -8.68 -4.37 -2.66
N SER A 137 -8.54 -4.76 -3.93
CA SER A 137 -8.54 -3.82 -5.05
C SER A 137 -9.91 -3.18 -5.26
N CYS A 138 -10.98 -3.95 -5.14
CA CYS A 138 -12.34 -3.43 -5.22
C CYS A 138 -12.59 -2.36 -4.16
N GLU A 139 -12.22 -2.63 -2.91
CA GLU A 139 -12.38 -1.68 -1.79
C GLU A 139 -11.63 -0.37 -2.04
N VAL A 140 -10.37 -0.41 -2.50
CA VAL A 140 -9.59 0.80 -2.79
C VAL A 140 -10.18 1.59 -3.96
N VAL A 141 -10.65 0.90 -5.02
CA VAL A 141 -11.29 1.56 -6.16
C VAL A 141 -12.62 2.23 -5.75
N VAL A 142 -13.40 1.59 -4.89
CA VAL A 142 -14.63 2.18 -4.33
C VAL A 142 -14.29 3.42 -3.51
N LEU A 143 -13.27 3.37 -2.64
CA LEU A 143 -12.84 4.54 -1.86
C LEU A 143 -12.35 5.70 -2.75
N LEU A 144 -11.61 5.40 -3.83
CA LEU A 144 -11.20 6.40 -4.83
C LEU A 144 -12.41 7.05 -5.52
N PHE A 145 -13.36 6.23 -5.95
CA PHE A 145 -14.55 6.75 -6.61
C PHE A 145 -15.37 7.64 -5.67
N LEU A 146 -15.57 7.21 -4.43
CA LEU A 146 -16.29 7.98 -3.41
C LEU A 146 -15.56 9.29 -3.06
N SER A 147 -14.23 9.28 -2.97
CA SER A 147 -13.47 10.50 -2.67
C SER A 147 -13.56 11.52 -3.80
N VAL A 148 -13.41 11.10 -5.06
CA VAL A 148 -13.52 11.99 -6.23
C VAL A 148 -14.95 12.49 -6.43
N ALA A 149 -15.95 11.64 -6.22
CA ALA A 149 -17.35 12.04 -6.30
C ALA A 149 -17.72 13.05 -5.20
N ALA A 150 -17.26 12.82 -3.97
CA ALA A 150 -17.43 13.76 -2.86
C ALA A 150 -16.77 15.11 -3.15
N GLU A 151 -15.53 15.10 -3.65
CA GLU A 151 -14.83 16.35 -4.03
C GLU A 151 -15.55 17.08 -5.17
N THR A 152 -16.04 16.34 -6.16
CA THR A 152 -16.84 16.93 -7.25
C THR A 152 -18.09 17.61 -6.69
N ALA A 153 -18.78 16.98 -5.73
CA ALA A 153 -19.94 17.58 -5.07
C ALA A 153 -19.59 18.84 -4.26
N VAL A 154 -18.44 18.84 -3.57
CA VAL A 154 -17.90 20.03 -2.87
C VAL A 154 -17.69 21.16 -3.87
N VAL A 155 -16.96 20.92 -4.97
CA VAL A 155 -16.67 21.93 -5.99
C VAL A 155 -17.96 22.46 -6.63
N LEU A 156 -18.92 21.59 -6.95
CA LEU A 156 -20.22 21.99 -7.50
C LEU A 156 -21.05 22.82 -6.51
N SER A 157 -20.98 22.51 -5.22
CA SER A 157 -21.69 23.28 -4.19
C SER A 157 -21.19 24.72 -4.06
N LYS A 158 -19.92 24.96 -4.42
CA LYS A 158 -19.31 26.31 -4.46
C LYS A 158 -19.65 27.08 -5.75
N GLY A 159 -20.47 26.53 -6.65
CA GLY A 159 -20.56 26.87 -8.08
C GLY A 159 -20.85 28.32 -8.51
N ALA A 160 -21.12 29.25 -7.60
CA ALA A 160 -21.20 30.69 -7.92
C ALA A 160 -19.94 31.48 -7.53
N GLU A 161 -19.09 30.93 -6.65
CA GLU A 161 -17.93 31.61 -6.06
C GLU A 161 -16.63 31.35 -6.84
N LEU A 162 -16.53 30.21 -7.54
CA LEU A 162 -15.32 29.82 -8.29
C LEU A 162 -15.48 30.00 -9.80
N ASP A 163 -14.44 30.55 -10.43
CA ASP A 163 -14.29 30.51 -11.88
C ASP A 163 -14.24 29.04 -12.37
N PRO A 164 -14.94 28.66 -13.45
CA PRO A 164 -14.96 27.29 -13.95
C PRO A 164 -13.56 26.71 -14.23
N GLY A 165 -12.60 27.54 -14.63
CA GLY A 165 -11.21 27.12 -14.85
C GLY A 165 -10.53 26.69 -13.55
N GLN A 166 -10.72 27.46 -12.47
CA GLN A 166 -10.19 27.14 -11.14
C GLN A 166 -10.85 25.90 -10.55
N ALA A 167 -12.17 25.77 -10.68
CA ALA A 167 -12.92 24.59 -10.24
C ALA A 167 -12.42 23.30 -10.94
N PHE A 168 -12.22 23.37 -12.26
CA PHE A 168 -11.67 22.25 -13.03
C PHE A 168 -10.23 21.91 -12.62
N ALA A 169 -9.38 22.92 -12.47
CA ALA A 169 -7.99 22.73 -12.05
C ALA A 169 -7.91 22.07 -10.66
N HIS A 170 -8.72 22.54 -9.70
CA HIS A 170 -8.80 21.95 -8.36
C HIS A 170 -9.20 20.47 -8.41
N LEU A 171 -10.27 20.14 -9.14
CA LEU A 171 -10.74 18.77 -9.27
C LEU A 171 -9.71 17.86 -9.97
N ALA A 172 -9.04 18.35 -11.02
CA ALA A 172 -8.01 17.61 -11.72
C ALA A 172 -6.79 17.32 -10.83
N VAL A 173 -6.36 18.31 -10.05
CA VAL A 173 -5.28 18.18 -9.07
C VAL A 173 -5.66 17.16 -8.00
N PHE A 174 -6.83 17.29 -7.38
CA PHE A 174 -7.32 16.34 -6.38
C PHE A 174 -7.42 14.92 -6.93
N ALA A 175 -8.06 14.73 -8.08
CA ALA A 175 -8.23 13.41 -8.71
C ALA A 175 -6.87 12.77 -9.02
N THR A 176 -5.87 13.54 -9.44
CA THR A 176 -4.51 13.06 -9.68
C THR A 176 -3.85 12.56 -8.39
N VAL A 177 -3.95 13.33 -7.31
CA VAL A 177 -3.41 12.95 -6.00
C VAL A 177 -4.12 11.72 -5.44
N ALA A 178 -5.46 11.73 -5.43
CA ALA A 178 -6.28 10.62 -4.95
C ALA A 178 -6.00 9.33 -5.73
N THR A 179 -5.84 9.43 -7.06
CA THR A 179 -5.48 8.29 -7.91
C THR A 179 -4.08 7.76 -7.61
N THR A 180 -3.10 8.65 -7.45
CA THR A 180 -1.72 8.27 -7.08
C THR A 180 -1.70 7.57 -5.73
N PHE A 181 -2.41 8.13 -4.75
CA PHE A 181 -2.55 7.57 -3.42
C PHE A 181 -3.19 6.18 -3.45
N SER A 182 -4.27 6.04 -4.22
CA SER A 182 -4.99 4.77 -4.39
C SER A 182 -4.12 3.73 -5.10
N ALA A 183 -3.34 4.13 -6.11
CA ALA A 183 -2.40 3.24 -6.79
C ALA A 183 -1.33 2.69 -5.84
N VAL A 184 -0.78 3.52 -4.96
CA VAL A 184 0.18 3.04 -3.95
C VAL A 184 -0.53 2.13 -2.94
N SER A 185 -1.74 2.47 -2.50
CA SER A 185 -2.54 1.64 -1.58
C SER A 185 -2.88 0.26 -2.17
N LEU A 186 -3.20 0.21 -3.47
CA LEU A 186 -3.38 -1.03 -4.23
C LEU A 186 -2.10 -1.86 -4.24
N TYR A 187 -0.96 -1.24 -4.52
CA TYR A 187 0.33 -1.92 -4.53
C TYR A 187 0.64 -2.55 -3.16
N PHE A 188 0.47 -1.80 -2.06
CA PHE A 188 0.61 -2.34 -0.71
C PHE A 188 -0.35 -3.50 -0.44
N SER A 189 -1.61 -3.34 -0.82
CA SER A 189 -2.64 -4.37 -0.62
C SER A 189 -2.29 -5.68 -1.34
N VAL A 190 -1.79 -5.60 -2.57
CA VAL A 190 -1.37 -6.78 -3.35
C VAL A 190 -0.16 -7.46 -2.71
N VAL A 191 0.85 -6.70 -2.29
CA VAL A 191 2.05 -7.26 -1.65
C VAL A 191 1.70 -7.90 -0.30
N CYS A 192 0.90 -7.22 0.54
CA CYS A 192 0.47 -7.77 1.83
C CYS A 192 -0.41 -9.02 1.64
N SER A 193 -1.27 -9.04 0.62
CA SER A 193 -2.08 -10.23 0.30
C SER A 193 -1.20 -11.42 -0.11
N ALA A 194 -0.14 -11.19 -0.89
CA ALA A 194 0.82 -12.22 -1.26
C ALA A 194 1.56 -12.78 -0.05
N GLN A 195 1.98 -11.90 0.86
CA GLN A 195 2.66 -12.27 2.10
C GLN A 195 1.74 -13.04 3.05
N ALA A 196 0.50 -12.60 3.23
CA ALA A 196 -0.48 -13.29 4.06
C ALA A 196 -0.78 -14.68 3.49
N ALA A 197 -1.00 -14.80 2.17
CA ALA A 197 -1.19 -16.09 1.51
C ALA A 197 0.04 -17.02 1.67
N MET A 198 1.25 -16.46 1.73
CA MET A 198 2.49 -17.23 1.89
C MET A 198 2.59 -17.86 3.28
N VAL A 199 2.21 -17.09 4.31
CA VAL A 199 2.15 -17.57 5.70
C VAL A 199 1.05 -18.63 5.86
N ASP A 200 -0.12 -18.42 5.26
CA ASP A 200 -1.23 -19.36 5.36
C ASP A 200 -0.95 -20.67 4.60
N HIS A 201 -0.28 -20.58 3.45
CA HIS A 201 0.14 -21.77 2.73
C HIS A 201 1.25 -22.53 3.50
N PHE A 202 2.17 -21.82 4.17
CA PHE A 202 3.12 -22.45 5.07
C PHE A 202 2.41 -23.16 6.23
N SER A 203 1.41 -22.53 6.85
CA SER A 203 0.67 -23.13 7.96
C SER A 203 -0.10 -24.39 7.52
N ALA A 204 -0.73 -24.37 6.35
CA ALA A 204 -1.38 -25.54 5.76
C ALA A 204 -0.40 -26.69 5.48
N LYS A 205 0.82 -26.39 5.00
CA LYS A 205 1.86 -27.41 4.77
C LYS A 205 2.49 -27.94 6.05
N ALA A 206 2.68 -27.08 7.04
CA ALA A 206 3.18 -27.49 8.34
C ALA A 206 2.14 -28.33 9.10
N ALA A 207 0.86 -28.27 8.70
CA ALA A 207 -0.18 -29.12 9.22
C ALA A 207 -0.16 -30.56 8.69
N ASP A 208 0.54 -30.78 7.58
CA ASP A 208 0.79 -32.12 7.07
C ASP A 208 1.93 -32.77 7.87
N LEU A 209 1.54 -33.64 8.82
CA LEU A 209 2.42 -34.36 9.75
C LEU A 209 3.49 -35.24 9.06
N SER A 210 3.41 -35.43 7.74
CA SER A 210 4.37 -36.23 6.98
C SER A 210 5.67 -35.47 6.62
N GLN A 211 5.75 -34.17 6.85
CA GLN A 211 6.90 -33.36 6.44
C GLN A 211 8.04 -33.36 7.45
N ASP A 212 9.27 -33.39 6.91
CA ASP A 212 10.51 -33.17 7.65
C ASP A 212 10.57 -31.74 8.22
N TYR A 213 10.76 -31.64 9.55
CA TYR A 213 10.82 -30.38 10.28
C TYR A 213 11.99 -29.48 9.84
N GLU A 214 13.11 -30.03 9.36
CA GLU A 214 14.22 -29.22 8.85
C GLU A 214 13.86 -28.55 7.52
N VAL A 215 13.05 -29.21 6.69
CA VAL A 215 12.51 -28.61 5.45
C VAL A 215 11.56 -27.47 5.79
N LEU A 216 10.67 -27.67 6.77
CA LEU A 216 9.76 -26.62 7.26
C LEU A 216 10.55 -25.43 7.84
N ARG A 217 11.58 -25.70 8.65
CA ARG A 217 12.45 -24.68 9.22
C ARG A 217 13.12 -23.84 8.13
N HIS A 218 13.69 -24.47 7.11
CA HIS A 218 14.33 -23.76 6.01
C HIS A 218 13.33 -22.91 5.22
N ARG A 219 12.13 -23.44 4.95
CA ARG A 219 11.05 -22.67 4.31
C ARG A 219 10.62 -21.46 5.13
N TRP A 220 10.50 -21.60 6.44
CA TRP A 220 10.16 -20.48 7.32
C TRP A 220 11.24 -19.38 7.30
N ASP A 221 12.52 -19.76 7.31
CA ASP A 221 13.64 -18.81 7.21
C ASP A 221 13.57 -17.99 5.90
N GLN A 222 13.23 -18.65 4.79
CA GLN A 222 12.99 -17.96 3.51
C GLN A 222 11.80 -16.99 3.58
N ILE A 223 10.67 -17.42 4.15
CA ILE A 223 9.47 -16.58 4.33
C ILE A 223 9.82 -15.34 5.16
N GLN A 224 10.52 -15.53 6.28
CA GLN A 224 10.96 -14.44 7.14
C GLN A 224 11.90 -13.46 6.40
N ALA A 225 12.84 -13.97 5.60
CA ALA A 225 13.73 -13.14 4.80
C ALA A 225 12.94 -12.30 3.78
N ILE A 226 11.96 -12.91 3.10
CA ILE A 226 11.06 -12.22 2.15
C ILE A 226 10.26 -11.13 2.87
N LEU A 227 9.64 -11.44 4.01
CA LEU A 227 8.86 -10.48 4.81
C LEU A 227 9.71 -9.29 5.25
N ARG A 228 10.90 -9.54 5.81
CA ARG A 228 11.81 -8.46 6.24
C ARG A 228 12.27 -7.61 5.07
N ARG A 229 12.64 -8.24 3.95
CA ARG A 229 13.15 -7.51 2.78
C ARG A 229 12.09 -6.62 2.15
N SER A 230 10.89 -7.17 1.97
CA SER A 230 9.76 -6.41 1.43
C SER A 230 9.32 -5.28 2.37
N ALA A 231 9.29 -5.51 3.68
CA ALA A 231 9.00 -4.45 4.65
C ALA A 231 10.03 -3.29 4.60
N GLN A 232 11.33 -3.60 4.51
CA GLN A 232 12.37 -2.58 4.32
C GLN A 232 12.19 -1.78 3.02
N CYS A 233 11.77 -2.43 1.94
CA CYS A 233 11.51 -1.77 0.66
C CYS A 233 10.26 -0.88 0.70
N LEU A 234 9.22 -1.30 1.42
CA LEU A 234 7.93 -0.60 1.52
C LEU A 234 7.93 0.52 2.58
N THR A 235 8.81 0.44 3.58
CA THR A 235 8.87 1.38 4.70
C THR A 235 8.86 2.86 4.27
N PRO A 236 9.71 3.32 3.32
CA PRO A 236 9.69 4.74 2.92
C PRO A 236 8.35 5.17 2.33
N SER A 237 7.75 4.33 1.48
CA SER A 237 6.44 4.61 0.87
C SER A 237 5.35 4.69 1.92
N LEU A 238 5.42 3.80 2.93
CA LEU A 238 4.46 3.77 4.02
C LEU A 238 4.56 5.03 4.87
N MET A 239 5.77 5.48 5.22
CA MET A 239 5.98 6.70 6.01
C MET A 239 5.34 7.91 5.33
N ILE A 240 5.55 8.04 4.02
CA ILE A 240 4.97 9.14 3.24
C ILE A 240 3.44 9.05 3.20
N ILE A 241 2.89 7.86 2.98
CA ILE A 241 1.44 7.61 3.04
C ILE A 241 0.87 7.95 4.42
N THR A 242 1.56 7.62 5.51
CA THR A 242 1.07 7.89 6.88
C THR A 242 1.23 9.34 7.30
N LEU A 243 2.20 10.06 6.74
CA LEU A 243 2.41 11.48 7.06
C LEU A 243 1.50 12.40 6.22
N SER A 244 1.08 11.99 5.03
CA SER A 244 0.27 12.85 4.15
C SER A 244 -1.06 13.32 4.77
N PRO A 245 -1.83 12.54 5.54
CA PRO A 245 -3.07 13.03 6.14
C PRO A 245 -2.81 13.97 7.30
N VAL A 246 -1.68 13.80 8.01
CA VAL A 246 -1.31 14.74 9.08
C VAL A 246 -1.09 16.12 8.47
N VAL A 247 -0.37 16.19 7.35
CA VAL A 247 -0.18 17.44 6.62
C VAL A 247 -1.52 18.00 6.17
N VAL A 248 -2.38 17.18 5.56
CA VAL A 248 -3.72 17.62 5.12
C VAL A 248 -4.59 18.12 6.28
N LEU A 249 -4.56 17.46 7.43
CA LEU A 249 -5.31 17.88 8.62
C LEU A 249 -4.79 19.22 9.16
N VAL A 250 -3.46 19.38 9.24
CA VAL A 250 -2.82 20.62 9.70
C VAL A 250 -3.09 21.78 8.74
N THR A 251 -2.95 21.58 7.43
CA THR A 251 -3.24 22.63 6.45
C THR A 251 -4.73 22.98 6.46
N SER A 252 -5.61 22.00 6.63
CA SER A 252 -7.06 22.24 6.76
C SER A 252 -7.38 23.03 8.03
N THR A 253 -6.77 22.69 9.18
CA THR A 253 -6.97 23.48 10.42
C THR A 253 -6.53 24.93 10.24
N MET A 254 -5.37 25.17 9.61
CA MET A 254 -4.87 26.51 9.38
C MET A 254 -5.81 27.32 8.49
N HIS A 255 -6.32 26.69 7.43
CA HIS A 255 -7.28 27.32 6.51
C HIS A 255 -8.59 27.69 7.22
N PHE A 256 -9.12 26.82 8.07
CA PHE A 256 -10.35 27.12 8.83
C PHE A 256 -10.14 28.21 9.89
N MET A 257 -8.93 28.36 10.44
CA MET A 257 -8.64 29.43 11.41
C MET A 257 -8.54 30.82 10.77
N GLU A 258 -8.20 30.91 9.48
CA GLU A 258 -8.05 32.20 8.77
C GLU A 258 -9.39 32.79 8.31
N ASP A 259 -10.42 31.97 8.11
CA ASP A 259 -11.74 32.40 7.65
C ASP A 259 -12.77 32.31 8.79
N SER A 260 -13.08 33.45 9.40
CA SER A 260 -14.05 33.53 10.50
C SER A 260 -15.52 33.34 10.09
N GLU A 261 -15.82 33.17 8.80
CA GLU A 261 -17.19 33.08 8.27
C GLU A 261 -17.57 31.69 7.74
N TYR A 262 -16.81 30.64 8.04
CA TYR A 262 -17.18 29.28 7.60
C TYR A 262 -18.43 28.77 8.33
N ASP A 263 -19.46 28.43 7.55
CA ASP A 263 -20.57 27.61 8.00
C ASP A 263 -20.08 26.17 8.28
N ALA A 264 -20.46 25.62 9.43
CA ALA A 264 -20.18 24.24 9.85
C ALA A 264 -20.50 23.22 8.74
N GLN A 265 -21.58 23.46 7.97
CA GLN A 265 -21.96 22.60 6.86
C GLN A 265 -20.91 22.55 5.74
N ARG A 266 -20.25 23.69 5.43
CA ARG A 266 -19.20 23.77 4.41
C ARG A 266 -17.95 23.02 4.87
N ILE A 267 -17.56 23.17 6.14
CA ILE A 267 -16.41 22.45 6.73
C ILE A 267 -16.63 20.93 6.66
N LEU A 268 -17.82 20.46 7.06
CA LEU A 268 -18.20 19.05 6.98
C LEU A 268 -18.09 18.50 5.55
N LEU A 269 -18.59 19.27 4.57
CA LEU A 269 -18.56 18.87 3.17
C LEU A 269 -17.12 18.75 2.65
N GLU A 270 -16.24 19.68 3.01
CA GLU A 270 -14.82 19.67 2.63
C GLU A 270 -13.98 18.57 3.31
N LEU A 271 -14.35 18.15 4.52
CA LEU A 271 -13.68 17.05 5.24
C LEU A 271 -14.08 15.66 4.72
N PHE A 272 -15.25 15.55 4.10
CA PHE A 272 -15.79 14.29 3.63
C PHE A 272 -14.89 13.56 2.60
N PRO A 273 -14.43 14.17 1.49
CA PRO A 273 -13.52 13.52 0.55
C PRO A 273 -12.19 13.10 1.19
N LYS A 274 -11.66 13.91 2.11
CA LYS A 274 -10.43 13.64 2.86
C LYS A 274 -10.57 12.40 3.77
N THR A 275 -11.76 12.18 4.32
CA THR A 275 -12.07 11.01 5.16
C THR A 275 -11.95 9.70 4.39
N PHE A 276 -12.36 9.65 3.11
CA PHE A 276 -12.20 8.44 2.29
C PHE A 276 -10.74 8.11 2.00
N VAL A 277 -9.90 9.12 1.78
CA VAL A 277 -8.45 8.93 1.62
C VAL A 277 -7.86 8.36 2.91
N LEU A 278 -8.26 8.88 4.07
CA LEU A 278 -7.84 8.39 5.37
C LEU A 278 -8.27 6.93 5.62
N LEU A 279 -9.49 6.56 5.25
CA LEU A 279 -9.96 5.17 5.32
C LEU A 279 -9.08 4.24 4.46
N GLY A 280 -8.63 4.71 3.29
CA GLY A 280 -7.66 3.97 2.46
C GLY A 280 -6.34 3.69 3.18
N ILE A 281 -5.85 4.63 3.99
CA ILE A 281 -4.61 4.47 4.79
C ILE A 281 -4.79 3.46 5.89
N ILE A 282 -5.87 3.61 6.66
CA ILE A 282 -6.23 2.66 7.73
C ILE A 282 -6.33 1.26 7.13
N ARG A 283 -6.88 1.15 5.92
CA ARG A 283 -6.99 -0.12 5.21
C ARG A 283 -5.64 -0.74 4.85
N VAL A 284 -4.69 0.06 4.36
CA VAL A 284 -3.31 -0.38 4.08
C VAL A 284 -2.64 -0.86 5.37
N LEU A 285 -2.75 -0.08 6.46
CA LEU A 285 -2.19 -0.45 7.76
C LEU A 285 -2.83 -1.73 8.31
N SER A 286 -4.13 -1.93 8.07
CA SER A 286 -4.84 -3.16 8.44
C SER A 286 -4.30 -4.38 7.70
N ARG A 287 -4.00 -4.27 6.40
CA ARG A 287 -3.37 -5.36 5.64
C ARG A 287 -1.96 -5.69 6.14
N ILE A 288 -1.19 -4.67 6.52
CA ILE A 288 0.12 -4.86 7.13
C ILE A 288 -0.01 -5.58 8.48
N GLY A 289 -0.94 -5.14 9.32
CA GLY A 289 -1.24 -5.77 10.61
C GLY A 289 -1.74 -7.20 10.47
N GLU A 290 -2.49 -7.51 9.41
CA GLU A 290 -2.94 -8.88 9.08
C GLU A 290 -1.76 -9.82 8.83
N VAL A 291 -0.77 -9.41 8.03
CA VAL A 291 0.45 -10.21 7.79
C VAL A 291 1.19 -10.48 9.10
N THR A 292 1.40 -9.44 9.91
CA THR A 292 2.03 -9.59 11.23
C THR A 292 1.22 -10.51 12.15
N GLY A 293 -0.09 -10.34 12.18
CA GLY A 293 -1.00 -11.14 12.99
C GLY A 293 -1.00 -12.62 12.61
N ASN A 294 -0.92 -12.95 11.32
CA ASN A 294 -0.80 -14.34 10.86
C ASN A 294 0.52 -14.96 11.32
N CYS A 295 1.63 -14.21 11.23
CA CYS A 295 2.93 -14.65 11.75
C CYS A 295 2.91 -14.89 13.27
N ASP A 296 2.25 -14.02 14.04
CA ASP A 296 2.19 -14.13 15.51
C ASP A 296 1.30 -15.29 15.98
N ARG A 297 0.26 -15.64 15.23
CA ARG A 297 -0.64 -16.76 15.56
C ARG A 297 -0.06 -18.13 15.18
N LEU A 298 0.87 -18.16 14.23
CA LEU A 298 1.41 -19.41 13.69
C LEU A 298 2.04 -20.35 14.74
N PRO A 299 2.89 -19.89 15.68
CA PRO A 299 3.44 -20.78 16.71
C PRO A 299 2.37 -21.45 17.56
N VAL A 300 1.34 -20.69 17.96
CA VAL A 300 0.22 -21.20 18.76
C VAL A 300 -0.59 -22.22 17.97
N PHE A 301 -0.84 -21.94 16.68
CA PHE A 301 -1.50 -22.87 15.78
C PHE A 301 -0.73 -24.19 15.66
N LEU A 302 0.57 -24.14 15.37
CA LEU A 302 1.41 -25.35 15.26
C LEU A 302 1.49 -26.11 16.58
N ASN A 303 1.58 -25.40 17.71
CA ASN A 303 1.58 -26.00 19.03
C ASN A 303 0.28 -26.79 19.30
N SER A 304 -0.87 -26.24 18.90
CA SER A 304 -2.16 -26.92 19.05
C SER A 304 -2.31 -28.16 18.16
N LEU A 305 -1.61 -28.18 17.02
CA LEU A 305 -1.74 -29.24 16.03
C LEU A 305 -0.73 -30.38 16.25
N LEU A 306 0.52 -30.05 16.58
CA LEU A 306 1.63 -31.01 16.62
C LEU A 306 1.81 -31.72 17.97
N LEU A 307 1.28 -31.16 19.07
CA LEU A 307 1.50 -31.69 20.43
C LEU A 307 0.34 -32.54 20.98
N GLY A 308 -0.61 -32.94 20.13
CA GLY A 308 -1.87 -33.57 20.55
C GLY A 308 -1.74 -34.87 21.35
N ASP A 309 -0.79 -35.76 20.99
CA ASP A 309 -0.70 -37.11 21.56
C ASP A 309 0.69 -37.51 22.09
N GLY A 310 1.67 -36.61 22.02
CA GLY A 310 3.04 -36.90 22.47
C GLY A 310 3.95 -35.68 22.37
N TRP A 311 4.93 -35.59 23.28
CA TRP A 311 5.95 -34.55 23.22
C TRP A 311 6.97 -34.88 22.12
N ASP A 312 6.78 -34.27 20.95
CA ASP A 312 7.76 -34.30 19.87
C ASP A 312 8.79 -33.16 20.06
N TRP A 313 10.04 -33.54 20.32
CA TRP A 313 11.15 -32.61 20.54
C TRP A 313 11.44 -31.75 19.29
N GLU A 314 11.33 -32.33 18.09
CA GLU A 314 11.65 -31.65 16.84
C GLU A 314 10.56 -30.61 16.51
N ALA A 315 9.29 -30.97 16.71
CA ALA A 315 8.16 -30.05 16.61
C ALA A 315 8.31 -28.87 17.59
N SER A 316 8.61 -29.14 18.86
CA SER A 316 8.85 -28.09 19.87
C SER A 316 10.03 -27.19 19.49
N HIS A 317 11.10 -27.75 18.91
CA HIS A 317 12.25 -26.96 18.43
C HIS A 317 11.86 -26.04 17.26
N LEU A 318 11.09 -26.54 16.29
CA LEU A 318 10.56 -25.74 15.18
C LEU A 318 9.66 -24.60 15.67
N ILE A 319 8.71 -24.89 16.58
CA ILE A 319 7.80 -23.89 17.14
C ILE A 319 8.58 -22.76 17.84
N ARG A 320 9.56 -23.12 18.69
CA ARG A 320 10.44 -22.15 19.35
C ARG A 320 11.27 -21.35 18.36
N PHE A 321 11.73 -21.97 17.27
CA PHE A 321 12.45 -21.28 16.21
C PHE A 321 11.57 -20.21 15.55
N ILE A 322 10.34 -20.55 15.17
CA ILE A 322 9.35 -19.63 14.57
C ILE A 322 9.03 -18.48 15.54
N GLU A 323 8.79 -18.78 16.82
CA GLU A 323 8.48 -17.78 17.83
C GLU A 323 9.63 -16.77 18.07
N ARG A 324 10.88 -17.27 18.11
CA ARG A 324 12.09 -16.44 18.30
C ARG A 324 12.47 -15.64 17.06
N SER A 325 12.04 -16.12 15.89
CA SER A 325 12.26 -15.48 14.60
C SER A 325 11.59 -14.09 14.52
N LYS A 326 10.51 -13.89 15.29
CA LYS A 326 9.70 -12.65 15.31
C LYS A 326 9.36 -12.18 13.89
N ALA A 327 8.94 -13.10 13.02
CA ALA A 327 8.52 -12.73 11.67
C ALA A 327 7.30 -11.77 11.71
N GLY A 328 7.22 -10.90 10.71
CA GLY A 328 6.16 -9.91 10.57
C GLY A 328 6.62 -8.74 9.71
N PHE A 329 5.78 -7.71 9.65
CA PHE A 329 6.10 -6.48 8.94
C PHE A 329 6.76 -5.47 9.88
N TYR A 330 7.90 -4.92 9.47
CA TYR A 330 8.69 -3.98 10.26
C TYR A 330 8.79 -2.63 9.56
N VAL A 331 8.58 -1.57 10.32
CA VAL A 331 8.84 -0.19 9.92
C VAL A 331 9.99 0.29 10.78
N PHE A 332 11.16 0.45 10.15
CA PHE A 332 12.45 0.51 10.84
C PHE A 332 12.62 -0.71 11.75
N ASP A 333 12.76 -0.51 13.06
CA ASP A 333 12.89 -1.57 14.06
C ASP A 333 11.59 -1.86 14.81
N THR A 334 10.49 -1.18 14.45
CA THR A 334 9.18 -1.37 15.09
C THR A 334 8.33 -2.35 14.28
N LYS A 335 7.88 -3.42 14.94
CA LYS A 335 6.93 -4.36 14.36
C LYS A 335 5.55 -3.70 14.26
N VAL A 336 4.96 -3.67 13.07
CA VAL A 336 3.62 -3.11 12.86
C VAL A 336 2.59 -4.20 13.19
N ASP A 337 1.95 -4.06 14.34
CA ASP A 337 0.87 -4.93 14.82
C ASP A 337 -0.47 -4.16 14.85
N TYR A 338 -1.54 -4.86 15.27
CA TYR A 338 -2.86 -4.23 15.46
C TYR A 338 -2.84 -3.11 16.51
N THR A 339 -1.92 -3.15 17.48
CA THR A 339 -1.75 -2.10 18.48
C THR A 339 -1.28 -0.80 17.84
N VAL A 340 -0.23 -0.85 17.02
CA VAL A 340 0.27 0.31 16.26
C VAL A 340 -0.81 0.84 15.33
N MET A 341 -1.52 -0.04 14.62
CA MET A 341 -2.64 0.35 13.77
C MET A 341 -3.74 1.10 14.55
N SER A 342 -4.15 0.58 15.71
CA SER A 342 -5.19 1.20 16.54
C SER A 342 -4.77 2.60 17.04
N LYS A 343 -3.49 2.79 17.38
CA LYS A 343 -2.95 4.10 17.78
C LYS A 343 -3.00 5.10 16.63
N VAL A 344 -2.62 4.67 15.43
CA VAL A 344 -2.67 5.53 14.23
C VAL A 344 -4.13 5.88 13.89
N ALA A 345 -5.02 4.91 13.90
CA ALA A 345 -6.45 5.15 13.68
C ALA A 345 -7.05 6.09 14.74
N TYR A 346 -6.65 5.95 16.00
CA TYR A 346 -7.07 6.84 17.08
C TYR A 346 -6.58 8.29 16.87
N ILE A 347 -5.31 8.49 16.52
CA ILE A 347 -4.75 9.83 16.25
C ILE A 347 -5.53 10.50 15.11
N PHE A 348 -5.78 9.79 14.02
CA PHE A 348 -6.50 10.35 12.88
C PHE A 348 -7.98 10.62 13.17
N SER A 349 -8.66 9.69 13.84
CA SER A 349 -10.07 9.86 14.21
C SER A 349 -10.22 11.00 15.22
N GLY A 350 -9.32 11.09 16.19
CA GLY A 350 -9.29 12.19 17.16
C GLY A 350 -9.01 13.54 16.51
N GLY A 351 -8.07 13.60 15.56
CA GLY A 351 -7.80 14.83 14.79
C GLY A 351 -8.99 15.26 13.94
N LEU A 352 -9.66 14.32 13.28
CA LEU A 352 -10.89 14.59 12.53
C LEU A 352 -12.01 15.07 13.46
N LEU A 353 -12.22 14.41 14.60
CA LEU A 353 -13.23 14.80 15.58
C LEU A 353 -12.95 16.16 16.21
N ALA A 354 -11.69 16.50 16.47
CA ALA A 354 -11.30 17.81 16.97
C ALA A 354 -11.65 18.90 15.96
N LEU A 355 -11.34 18.68 14.68
CA LEU A 355 -11.74 19.57 13.59
C LEU A 355 -13.27 19.75 13.49
N LEU A 356 -14.02 18.66 13.64
CA LEU A 356 -15.47 18.70 13.64
C LEU A 356 -16.03 19.43 14.86
N ALA A 357 -15.41 19.29 16.02
CA ALA A 357 -15.84 19.97 17.24
C ALA A 357 -15.63 21.48 17.14
N GLU A 358 -14.48 21.93 16.63
CA GLU A 358 -14.22 23.35 16.35
C GLU A 358 -15.23 23.90 15.33
N ALA A 359 -15.53 23.13 14.27
CA ALA A 359 -16.51 23.52 13.26
C ALA A 359 -17.94 23.69 13.79
N VAL A 360 -18.30 23.03 14.91
CA VAL A 360 -19.64 23.15 15.52
C VAL A 360 -19.73 24.30 16.52
N GLN A 361 -18.58 24.79 17.02
CA GLN A 361 -18.53 25.91 17.96
C GLN A 361 -18.53 27.28 17.29
N LEU A 362 -18.06 27.33 16.04
CA LEU A 362 -18.21 28.46 15.12
C LEU A 362 -19.65 28.54 14.61
#